data_AF-A0A0L0W666-F1
#
_entry.id   AF-A0A0L0W666-F1
#
_cell.length_a   1.000
_cell.length_b   1.000
_cell.length_c   1.000
_cell.angle_alpha   90.00
_cell.angle_beta   90.00
_cell.angle_gamma   90.00
#
_symmetry.space_group_name_H-M   'P 1'
#
loop_
_entity.id
_entity.type
_entity.pdbx_description
1 polymer ?
#
loop_
_entity_poly.entity_id
_entity_poly.type
_entity_poly.pdbx_seq_one_letter_code
_entity_poly.pdbx_strand_id
1 'polypeptide(L)'
;MHIYLLKVLNSAFIGRFFILIRKGEGMNTGERIRKIRVRSGISQYELARKVNHLNQSQISKIEKGQRRINDIDLVSISEALKVDISELLKED
;
A
#
# COMPACT_ATOMS: atom_id res chain seq x y z
N MET A 1 3.88 26.84 32.15
CA MET A 1 3.15 25.79 32.90
C MET A 1 2.14 25.07 31.99
N HIS A 2 2.60 24.47 30.89
CA HIS A 2 1.74 23.76 29.93
C HIS A 2 2.43 22.55 29.27
N ILE A 3 3.55 22.10 29.85
CA ILE A 3 4.43 21.06 29.28
C ILE A 3 4.44 19.79 30.17
N TYR A 4 3.82 19.82 31.34
CA TYR A 4 3.91 18.71 32.32
C TYR A 4 2.94 17.56 32.04
N LEU A 5 2.03 17.67 31.08
CA LEU A 5 1.06 16.60 30.77
C LEU A 5 1.57 15.57 29.74
N LEU A 6 2.75 15.76 29.15
CA LEU A 6 3.30 14.88 28.11
C LEU A 6 4.17 13.72 28.63
N LYS A 7 4.36 13.59 29.95
CA LYS A 7 5.21 12.54 30.54
C LYS A 7 4.47 11.27 30.97
N VAL A 8 3.16 11.15 30.76
CA VAL A 8 2.38 9.96 31.18
C VAL A 8 1.72 9.29 29.98
N LEU A 9 2.46 9.05 28.90
CA LEU A 9 1.98 8.19 27.82
C LEU A 9 3.09 7.24 27.41
N ASN A 10 2.82 5.96 27.64
CA ASN A 10 3.65 4.81 27.32
C ASN A 10 4.21 4.93 25.89
N SER A 11 5.44 4.46 25.63
CA SER A 11 6.07 4.54 24.30
C SER A 11 5.19 3.90 23.20
N ALA A 12 4.34 2.93 23.57
CA ALA A 12 3.32 2.35 22.70
C ALA A 12 2.19 3.32 22.29
N PHE A 13 1.84 4.29 23.14
CA PHE A 13 0.80 5.29 22.87
C PHE A 13 1.33 6.40 21.97
N ILE A 14 2.56 6.88 22.20
CA ILE A 14 3.22 7.86 21.34
C ILE A 14 3.42 7.29 19.93
N GLY A 15 3.83 6.02 19.82
CA GLY A 15 3.97 5.36 18.51
C GLY A 15 2.65 5.28 17.75
N ARG A 16 1.55 4.95 18.42
CA ARG A 16 0.21 4.87 17.80
C ARG A 16 -0.38 6.25 17.50
N PHE A 17 -0.10 7.25 18.33
CA PHE A 17 -0.47 8.65 18.12
C PHE A 17 0.30 9.28 16.97
N PHE A 18 1.60 8.96 16.81
CA PHE A 18 2.44 9.42 15.69
C PHE A 18 2.04 8.78 14.35
N ILE A 19 1.59 7.52 14.35
CA ILE A 19 1.01 6.85 13.15
C ILE A 19 -0.25 7.58 12.66
N LEU A 20 -1.03 8.18 13.56
CA LEU A 20 -2.24 8.93 13.21
C LEU A 20 -1.96 10.31 12.59
N ILE A 21 -0.77 10.89 12.79
CA ILE A 21 -0.37 12.22 12.29
C ILE A 21 0.24 12.19 10.86
N ARG A 22 0.34 11.00 10.22
CA ARG A 22 0.82 10.84 8.83
C ARG A 22 -0.27 10.69 7.78
N LYS A 23 -1.52 11.02 8.10
CA LYS A 23 -2.66 10.91 7.17
C LYS A 23 -2.76 12.15 6.28
N GLY A 24 -1.74 12.37 5.45
CA GLY A 24 -1.59 13.57 4.62
C GLY A 24 -0.64 13.38 3.44
N GLU A 25 -0.59 12.20 2.85
CA GLU A 25 0.11 11.95 1.58
C GLU A 25 -0.90 11.30 0.63
N GLY A 26 -1.00 11.81 -0.61
CA GLY A 26 -1.92 11.28 -1.63
C GLY A 26 -1.76 9.77 -1.81
N MET A 27 -2.79 9.12 -2.35
CA MET A 27 -2.77 7.67 -2.48
C MET A 27 -1.61 7.23 -3.41
N ASN A 28 -0.65 6.49 -2.85
CA ASN A 28 0.46 5.94 -3.64
C ASN A 28 -0.02 4.77 -4.51
N THR A 29 0.76 4.45 -5.55
CA THR A 29 0.49 3.37 -6.50
C THR A 29 0.24 2.01 -5.83
N GLY A 30 1.00 1.67 -4.78
CA GLY A 30 0.81 0.42 -4.04
C GLY A 30 -0.56 0.33 -3.37
N GLU A 31 -1.02 1.43 -2.78
CA GLU A 31 -2.34 1.50 -2.18
C GLU A 31 -3.46 1.47 -3.23
N ARG A 32 -3.27 2.08 -4.42
CA ARG A 32 -4.20 1.94 -5.56
C ARG A 32 -4.33 0.49 -5.99
N ILE A 33 -3.20 -0.20 -6.20
CA ILE A 33 -3.17 -1.63 -6.55
C ILE A 33 -3.95 -2.44 -5.52
N ARG A 34 -3.73 -2.18 -4.22
CA ARG A 34 -4.48 -2.85 -3.14
C ARG A 34 -5.97 -2.62 -3.24
N LYS A 35 -6.42 -1.37 -3.45
CA LYS A 35 -7.85 -1.03 -3.54
C LYS A 35 -8.50 -1.74 -4.72
N ILE A 36 -7.86 -1.71 -5.90
CA ILE A 36 -8.36 -2.38 -7.09
C ILE A 36 -8.42 -3.89 -6.84
N ARG A 37 -7.33 -4.50 -6.35
CA ARG A 37 -7.29 -5.95 -6.05
C ARG A 37 -8.42 -6.38 -5.10
N VAL A 38 -8.66 -5.63 -4.02
CA VAL A 38 -9.73 -5.95 -3.06
C VAL A 38 -11.11 -5.81 -3.71
N ARG A 39 -11.34 -4.79 -4.55
CA ARG A 39 -12.59 -4.65 -5.33
C ARG A 39 -12.78 -5.80 -6.32
N SER A 40 -11.70 -6.33 -6.89
CA SER A 40 -11.71 -7.51 -7.76
C SER A 40 -11.93 -8.83 -7.01
N GLY A 41 -11.98 -8.81 -5.67
CA GLY A 41 -12.29 -9.99 -4.86
C GLY A 41 -11.17 -11.05 -4.77
N ILE A 42 -9.93 -10.71 -5.14
CA ILE A 42 -8.81 -11.67 -5.12
C ILE A 42 -7.82 -11.37 -3.99
N SER A 43 -7.22 -12.42 -3.46
CA SER A 43 -6.14 -12.37 -2.47
C SER A 43 -4.81 -11.91 -3.08
N GLN A 44 -3.86 -11.52 -2.22
CA GLN A 44 -2.49 -11.20 -2.66
C GLN A 44 -1.78 -12.42 -3.28
N TYR A 45 -2.10 -13.62 -2.79
CA TYR A 45 -1.58 -14.88 -3.35
C TYR A 45 -2.12 -15.14 -4.76
N GLU A 46 -3.41 -14.89 -4.99
CA GLU A 46 -4.01 -15.03 -6.32
C GLU A 46 -3.49 -13.99 -7.30
N LEU A 47 -3.25 -12.74 -6.86
CA LEU A 47 -2.60 -11.73 -7.69
C LEU A 47 -1.17 -12.18 -8.08
N ALA A 48 -0.38 -12.64 -7.11
CA ALA A 48 0.94 -13.21 -7.36
C ALA A 48 0.91 -14.34 -8.40
N ARG A 49 -0.06 -15.27 -8.27
CA ARG A 49 -0.28 -16.35 -9.24
C ARG A 49 -0.66 -15.86 -10.64
N LYS A 50 -1.36 -14.73 -10.77
CA LYS A 50 -1.72 -14.16 -12.08
C LYS A 50 -0.52 -13.45 -12.73
N VAL A 51 0.34 -12.82 -11.92
CA VAL A 51 1.54 -12.09 -12.38
C VAL A 51 2.72 -13.04 -12.70
N ASN A 52 2.70 -14.27 -12.17
CA ASN A 52 3.66 -15.36 -12.38
C ASN A 52 5.10 -15.15 -11.86
N HIS A 53 5.65 -13.93 -11.89
CA HIS A 53 7.04 -13.64 -11.46
C HIS A 53 7.14 -12.93 -10.10
N LEU A 54 6.02 -12.66 -9.45
CA LEU A 54 5.95 -12.09 -8.11
C LEU A 54 5.36 -13.13 -7.15
N ASN A 55 5.91 -13.20 -5.93
CA ASN A 55 5.31 -13.96 -4.84
C ASN A 55 4.40 -13.08 -3.96
N GLN A 56 3.58 -13.71 -3.12
CA GLN A 56 2.63 -13.01 -2.24
C GLN A 56 3.30 -11.99 -1.30
N SER A 57 4.51 -12.28 -0.82
CA SER A 57 5.28 -11.36 0.05
C SER A 57 5.73 -10.12 -0.72
N GLN A 58 6.15 -10.26 -1.97
CA GLN A 58 6.48 -9.14 -2.84
C GLN A 58 5.25 -8.28 -3.13
N ILE A 59 4.10 -8.88 -3.44
CA ILE A 59 2.82 -8.16 -3.61
C ILE A 59 2.48 -7.37 -2.33
N SER A 60 2.60 -8.01 -1.15
CA SER A 60 2.34 -7.34 0.14
C SER A 60 3.26 -6.14 0.39
N LYS A 61 4.55 -6.25 0.03
CA LYS A 61 5.50 -5.14 0.12
C LYS A 61 5.20 -4.03 -0.88
N ILE A 62 4.80 -4.36 -2.10
CA ILE A 62 4.37 -3.39 -3.12
C ILE A 62 3.16 -2.61 -2.60
N GLU A 63 2.13 -3.30 -2.12
CA GLU A 63 0.90 -2.67 -1.61
C GLU A 63 1.10 -1.77 -0.39
N LYS A 64 2.18 -1.98 0.35
CA LYS A 64 2.57 -1.15 1.50
C LYS A 64 3.57 -0.05 1.13
N GLY A 65 3.96 0.07 -0.14
CA GLY A 65 5.03 0.99 -0.58
C GLY A 65 6.43 0.62 -0.08
N GLN A 66 6.61 -0.60 0.45
CA GLN A 66 7.89 -1.10 0.99
C GLN A 66 8.80 -1.68 -0.08
N ARG A 67 8.27 -1.93 -1.28
CA ARG A 67 9.04 -2.33 -2.46
C ARG A 67 8.68 -1.38 -3.59
N ARG A 68 9.68 -0.81 -4.26
CA ARG A 68 9.49 -0.04 -5.50
C ARG A 68 8.89 -0.96 -6.57
N ILE A 69 7.96 -0.42 -7.33
CA ILE A 69 7.38 -1.07 -8.50
C ILE A 69 8.15 -0.59 -9.73
N ASN A 70 8.58 -1.51 -10.59
CA ASN A 70 9.12 -1.14 -11.90
C ASN A 70 8.00 -1.18 -12.96
N ASP A 71 8.34 -0.80 -14.19
CA ASP A 71 7.47 -0.82 -15.36
C ASP A 71 6.93 -2.23 -15.66
N ILE A 72 7.77 -3.27 -15.62
CA ILE A 72 7.36 -4.66 -15.88
C ILE A 72 6.33 -5.15 -14.85
N ASP A 73 6.58 -4.89 -13.56
CA ASP A 73 5.68 -5.21 -12.47
C ASP A 73 4.34 -4.49 -12.66
N LEU A 74 4.38 -3.21 -13.06
CA LEU A 74 3.19 -2.38 -13.24
C LEU A 74 2.30 -2.89 -14.38
N VAL A 75 2.88 -3.18 -15.55
CA VAL A 75 2.16 -3.76 -16.70
C VAL A 75 1.56 -5.11 -16.33
N SER A 76 2.34 -5.98 -15.68
CA SER A 76 1.86 -7.31 -15.34
C SER A 76 0.73 -7.26 -14.30
N ILE A 77 0.80 -6.32 -13.35
CA ILE A 77 -0.27 -6.10 -12.37
C ILE A 77 -1.51 -5.52 -13.03
N SER A 78 -1.38 -4.57 -13.98
CA SER A 78 -2.54 -4.01 -14.69
C SER A 78 -3.26 -5.08 -15.52
N GLU A 79 -2.50 -5.93 -16.22
CA GLU A 79 -3.06 -7.08 -16.97
C GLU A 79 -3.75 -8.08 -16.03
N ALA A 80 -3.10 -8.45 -14.92
CA ALA A 80 -3.65 -9.39 -13.94
C ALA A 80 -4.94 -8.89 -13.28
N LEU A 81 -5.05 -7.58 -13.05
CA LEU A 81 -6.22 -6.90 -12.49
C LEU A 81 -7.25 -6.47 -13.54
N LYS A 82 -6.93 -6.60 -14.83
CA LYS A 82 -7.77 -6.19 -15.97
C LYS A 82 -8.19 -4.71 -15.91
N VAL A 83 -7.21 -3.85 -15.64
CA VAL A 83 -7.38 -2.39 -15.62
C VAL A 83 -6.33 -1.73 -16.48
N ASP A 84 -6.59 -0.50 -16.93
CA ASP A 84 -5.57 0.29 -17.60
C ASP A 84 -4.46 0.71 -16.63
N ILE A 85 -3.23 0.84 -17.12
CA ILE A 85 -2.08 1.28 -16.31
C ILE A 85 -2.34 2.66 -15.67
N SER A 86 -3.11 3.53 -16.35
CA SER A 86 -3.51 4.84 -15.84
C SER A 86 -4.32 4.76 -14.54
N GLU A 87 -5.12 3.71 -14.34
CA GLU A 87 -5.86 3.49 -13.08
C GLU A 87 -4.91 3.20 -11.90
N LEU A 88 -3.74 2.60 -12.17
CA LEU A 88 -2.72 2.33 -11.16
C LEU A 88 -1.89 3.59 -10.82
N LEU A 89 -1.76 4.51 -11.78
CA LEU A 89 -0.89 5.69 -11.68
C LEU A 89 -1.61 7.01 -11.44
N LYS A 90 -2.95 7.00 -11.44
CA LYS A 90 -3.76 8.21 -11.29
C LYS A 90 -3.24 9.08 -10.12
N GLU A 91 -3.18 10.38 -10.31
CA GLU A 91 -2.96 11.34 -9.22
C GLU A 91 -4.33 11.77 -8.69
N ASP A 92 -4.47 11.93 -7.37
CA ASP A 92 -5.69 12.45 -6.75
C ASP A 92 -5.63 13.99 -6.67
#